data_AF-A0A2V6KC16-F1
#
_entry.id   AF-A0A2V6KC16-F1
#
_cell.length_a   1.000
_cell.length_b   1.000
_cell.length_c   1.000
_cell.angle_alpha   90.00
_cell.angle_beta   90.00
_cell.angle_gamma   90.00
#
_symmetry.space_group_name_H-M   'P 1'
#
loop_
_entity.id
_entity.type
_entity.pdbx_description
1 polymer ?
#
loop_
_entity_poly.entity_id
_entity_poly.type
_entity_poly.pdbx_seq_one_letter_code
_entity_poly.pdbx_strand_id
1 'polypeptide(L)'
;MRQIIESGLELTKQNLNYTYGSADPANGGMDCSGFVYYVLRQNGFTDVPRDSSQQYVWVRKAGNFQAVLSRHEDSFELDALKPGDLLFWIGTYKIDRDPPITHAMIYLGREKRTNKRIMVGASDGRTYDGKQRFGVSIFDFKLSKPPESGDAKLSPVFVGYARIPGLGAE
;
A
#
# COMPACT_ATOMS: atom_id res chain seq x y z
N MET A 1 7.99 9.84 -11.06
CA MET A 1 6.79 9.07 -10.60
C MET A 1 6.44 7.87 -11.49
N ARG A 2 6.38 8.05 -12.81
CA ARG A 2 5.97 7.00 -13.77
C ARG A 2 6.73 5.67 -13.65
N GLN A 3 8.05 5.73 -13.46
CA GLN A 3 8.90 4.54 -13.38
C GLN A 3 8.56 3.63 -12.18
N ILE A 4 8.23 4.22 -11.02
CA ILE A 4 7.81 3.46 -9.81
C ILE A 4 6.56 2.64 -10.10
N ILE A 5 5.58 3.25 -10.78
CA ILE A 5 4.34 2.58 -11.17
C ILE A 5 4.62 1.48 -12.19
N GLU A 6 5.43 1.77 -13.22
CA GLU A 6 5.80 0.78 -14.24
C GLU A 6 6.52 -0.42 -13.61
N SER A 7 7.53 -0.21 -12.77
CA SER A 7 8.21 -1.30 -12.03
C SER A 7 7.25 -2.12 -11.19
N GLY A 8 6.34 -1.47 -10.46
CA GLY A 8 5.32 -2.17 -9.68
C GLY A 8 4.39 -3.02 -10.55
N LEU A 9 3.98 -2.52 -11.72
CA LEU A 9 3.13 -3.24 -12.66
C LEU A 9 3.86 -4.43 -13.31
N GLU A 10 5.15 -4.30 -13.62
CA GLU A 10 5.94 -5.43 -14.16
C GLU A 10 6.02 -6.60 -13.17
N LEU A 11 6.13 -6.32 -11.86
CA LEU A 11 6.11 -7.37 -10.83
C LEU A 11 4.78 -8.15 -10.80
N THR A 12 3.66 -7.49 -11.13
CA THR A 12 2.35 -8.18 -11.18
C THR A 12 2.26 -9.23 -12.29
N LYS A 13 3.14 -9.16 -13.31
CA LYS A 13 3.19 -10.13 -14.42
C LYS A 13 3.97 -11.39 -14.06
N GLN A 14 4.69 -11.39 -12.94
CA GLN A 14 5.59 -12.48 -12.53
C GLN A 14 4.89 -13.57 -11.70
N ASN A 15 3.58 -13.45 -11.45
CA ASN A 15 2.79 -14.42 -10.70
C ASN A 15 3.37 -14.76 -9.31
N LEU A 16 3.79 -13.72 -8.58
CA LEU A 16 4.44 -13.84 -7.29
C LEU A 16 3.42 -14.00 -6.16
N ASN A 17 3.70 -14.91 -5.23
CA ASN A 17 2.87 -15.15 -4.06
C ASN A 17 3.03 -14.08 -2.98
N TYR A 18 2.18 -14.13 -1.96
CA TYR A 18 2.40 -13.37 -0.72
C TYR A 18 3.31 -14.18 0.19
N THR A 19 4.48 -13.65 0.50
CA THR A 19 5.47 -14.35 1.34
C THR A 19 5.93 -13.42 2.45
N TYR A 20 5.45 -13.67 3.67
CA TYR A 20 5.79 -12.89 4.84
C TYR A 20 7.32 -12.83 5.05
N GLY A 21 7.87 -11.63 5.25
CA GLY A 21 9.30 -11.41 5.44
C GLY A 21 10.12 -11.33 4.15
N SER A 22 9.53 -11.62 2.97
CA SER A 22 10.25 -11.53 1.69
C SER A 22 10.11 -10.15 1.03
N ALA A 23 11.22 -9.66 0.47
CA ALA A 23 11.27 -8.47 -0.38
C ALA A 23 11.96 -8.73 -1.72
N ASP A 24 12.24 -9.99 -2.04
CA ASP A 24 12.92 -10.35 -3.28
C ASP A 24 11.96 -11.21 -4.13
N PRO A 25 11.56 -10.75 -5.33
CA PRO A 25 10.73 -11.53 -6.22
C PRO A 25 11.37 -12.87 -6.63
N ALA A 26 12.70 -13.01 -6.58
CA ALA A 26 13.38 -14.27 -6.86
C ALA A 26 13.01 -15.39 -5.86
N ASN A 27 12.49 -15.04 -4.68
CA ASN A 27 11.97 -16.01 -3.71
C ASN A 27 10.56 -16.53 -4.06
N GLY A 28 9.99 -16.13 -5.21
CA GLY A 28 8.66 -16.54 -5.66
C GLY A 28 7.51 -15.80 -4.98
N GLY A 29 7.80 -14.85 -4.09
CA GLY A 29 6.79 -14.07 -3.39
C GLY A 29 7.36 -12.94 -2.54
N MET A 30 6.51 -11.99 -2.17
CA MET A 30 6.87 -10.78 -1.43
C MET A 30 5.82 -10.46 -0.38
N ASP A 31 6.20 -9.77 0.70
CA ASP A 31 5.26 -9.15 1.61
C ASP A 31 4.95 -7.71 1.21
N CYS A 32 3.94 -7.11 1.87
CA CYS A 32 3.45 -5.77 1.55
C CYS A 32 4.55 -4.70 1.55
N SER A 33 5.31 -4.60 2.63
CA SER A 33 6.42 -3.67 2.76
C SER A 33 7.63 -4.02 1.90
N GLY A 34 7.84 -5.31 1.64
CA GLY A 34 8.93 -5.83 0.82
C GLY A 34 8.73 -5.46 -0.64
N PHE A 35 7.48 -5.50 -1.13
CA PHE A 35 7.12 -4.95 -2.43
C PHE A 35 7.46 -3.47 -2.54
N VAL A 36 7.02 -2.64 -1.57
CA VAL A 36 7.31 -1.20 -1.57
C VAL A 36 8.82 -0.95 -1.54
N TYR A 37 9.54 -1.63 -0.65
CA TYR A 37 10.99 -1.55 -0.53
C TYR A 37 11.68 -1.85 -1.86
N TYR A 38 11.35 -2.99 -2.48
CA TYR A 38 11.97 -3.42 -3.72
C TYR A 38 11.72 -2.44 -4.88
N VAL A 39 10.47 -2.04 -5.09
CA VAL A 39 10.10 -1.10 -6.16
C VAL A 39 10.87 0.21 -6.01
N LEU A 40 10.93 0.76 -4.79
CA LEU A 40 11.63 2.02 -4.56
C LEU A 40 13.16 1.87 -4.69
N ARG A 41 13.75 0.78 -4.18
CA ARG A 41 15.19 0.50 -4.34
C ARG A 41 15.57 0.36 -5.82
N GLN A 42 14.76 -0.32 -6.63
CA GLN A 42 14.97 -0.43 -8.08
C GLN A 42 14.93 0.93 -8.79
N ASN A 43 14.16 1.87 -8.24
CA ASN A 43 14.02 3.23 -8.76
C ASN A 43 15.00 4.22 -8.11
N GLY A 44 16.07 3.73 -7.47
CA GLY A 44 17.19 4.55 -6.98
C GLY A 44 17.02 5.15 -5.58
N PHE A 45 15.93 4.86 -4.88
CA PHE A 45 15.75 5.34 -3.50
C PHE A 45 16.54 4.46 -2.53
N THR A 46 17.61 4.99 -1.93
CA THR A 46 18.50 4.16 -1.09
C THR A 46 18.01 4.01 0.34
N ASP A 47 17.31 5.00 0.88
CA ASP A 47 17.04 5.12 2.32
C ASP A 47 15.67 4.57 2.73
N VAL A 48 15.07 3.76 1.86
CA VAL A 48 13.73 3.19 2.06
C VAL A 48 13.83 2.08 3.11
N PRO A 49 13.07 2.17 4.23
CA PRO A 49 13.08 1.12 5.23
C PRO A 49 12.40 -0.16 4.74
N ARG A 50 12.80 -1.30 5.32
CA ARG A 50 12.26 -2.62 4.97
C ARG A 50 10.87 -2.90 5.54
N ASP A 51 10.59 -2.40 6.74
CA ASP A 51 9.34 -2.63 7.47
C ASP A 51 8.30 -1.55 7.21
N SER A 52 7.02 -1.92 7.16
CA SER A 52 5.91 -0.97 6.92
C SER A 52 5.80 0.13 7.98
N SER A 53 6.05 -0.19 9.26
CA SER A 53 6.09 0.81 10.34
C SER A 53 7.23 1.80 10.18
N GLN A 54 8.40 1.32 9.76
CA GLN A 54 9.55 2.20 9.49
C GLN A 54 9.34 3.03 8.22
N GLN A 55 8.74 2.47 7.16
CA GLN A 55 8.35 3.22 5.96
C GLN A 55 7.38 4.35 6.30
N TYR A 56 6.40 4.08 7.17
CA TYR A 56 5.50 5.11 7.70
C TYR A 56 6.25 6.19 8.49
N VAL A 57 7.15 5.81 9.41
CA VAL A 57 7.97 6.77 10.16
C VAL A 57 8.84 7.61 9.22
N TRP A 58 9.41 6.99 8.19
CA TRP A 58 10.25 7.65 7.18
C TRP A 58 9.48 8.74 6.44
N VAL A 59 8.28 8.44 5.92
CA VAL A 59 7.47 9.45 5.22
C VAL A 59 6.91 10.52 6.17
N ARG A 60 6.63 10.18 7.43
CA ARG A 60 6.20 11.13 8.47
C ARG A 60 7.31 12.12 8.80
N LYS A 61 8.55 11.65 8.98
CA LYS A 61 9.72 12.49 9.24
C LYS A 61 10.01 13.47 8.10
N ALA A 62 9.69 13.11 6.87
CA ALA A 62 9.81 13.98 5.72
C ALA A 62 8.70 15.04 5.61
N GLY A 63 7.69 15.03 6.49
CA GLY A 63 6.60 16.01 6.50
C GLY A 63 5.53 15.80 5.41
N ASN A 64 5.57 14.70 4.67
CA ASN A 64 4.74 14.46 3.49
C ASN A 64 3.51 13.58 3.74
N PHE A 65 3.21 13.28 5.00
CA PHE A 65 2.12 12.37 5.36
C PHE A 65 0.79 13.10 5.57
N GLN A 66 -0.26 12.59 4.94
CA GLN A 66 -1.64 13.04 5.12
C GLN A 66 -2.43 11.95 5.85
N ALA A 67 -2.95 12.30 7.03
CA ALA A 67 -3.83 11.42 7.79
C ALA A 67 -5.22 11.41 7.15
N VAL A 68 -5.87 10.24 7.17
CA VAL A 68 -7.25 10.08 6.72
C VAL A 68 -8.05 9.44 7.85
N LEU A 69 -8.99 10.21 8.40
CA LEU A 69 -9.87 9.77 9.49
C LEU A 69 -11.20 9.24 8.96
N SER A 70 -11.65 9.76 7.82
CA SER A 70 -12.89 9.32 7.20
C SER A 70 -12.83 7.86 6.76
N ARG A 71 -14.00 7.22 6.79
CA ARG A 71 -14.24 5.88 6.24
C ARG A 71 -14.97 5.93 4.90
N HIS A 72 -15.14 7.13 4.35
CA HIS A 72 -15.84 7.38 3.10
C HIS A 72 -14.85 7.65 1.97
N GLU A 73 -14.99 6.91 0.87
CA GLU A 73 -14.09 6.98 -0.29
C GLU A 73 -14.19 8.31 -1.06
N ASP A 74 -15.25 9.08 -0.83
CA ASP A 74 -15.52 10.41 -1.37
C ASP A 74 -15.13 11.55 -0.41
N SER A 75 -14.45 11.24 0.70
CA SER A 75 -13.89 12.26 1.60
C SER A 75 -12.88 13.17 0.89
N PHE A 76 -12.93 14.46 1.18
CA PHE A 76 -11.96 15.46 0.73
C PHE A 76 -10.52 15.13 1.13
N GLU A 77 -10.34 14.36 2.21
CA GLU A 77 -9.02 13.90 2.68
C GLU A 77 -8.28 13.06 1.62
N LEU A 78 -9.01 12.49 0.64
CA LEU A 78 -8.45 11.69 -0.46
C LEU A 78 -8.24 12.50 -1.76
N ASP A 79 -8.52 13.80 -1.78
CA ASP A 79 -8.44 14.62 -2.99
C ASP A 79 -6.98 14.93 -3.39
N ALA A 80 -6.07 14.98 -2.41
CA ALA A 80 -4.65 15.19 -2.66
C ALA A 80 -3.88 13.91 -3.02
N LEU A 81 -4.55 12.75 -2.99
CA LEU A 81 -3.95 11.45 -3.30
C LEU A 81 -3.59 11.38 -4.80
N LYS A 82 -2.31 11.15 -5.14
CA LYS A 82 -1.85 11.02 -6.52
C LYS A 82 -1.11 9.70 -6.77
N PRO A 83 -1.11 9.18 -8.02
CA PRO A 83 -0.40 7.96 -8.35
C PRO A 83 1.05 7.96 -7.84
N GLY A 84 1.44 6.85 -7.23
CA GLY A 84 2.71 6.59 -6.57
C GLY A 84 2.81 7.03 -5.11
N ASP A 85 1.77 7.63 -4.53
CA ASP A 85 1.70 7.81 -3.08
C ASP A 85 1.70 6.45 -2.36
N LEU A 86 2.41 6.39 -1.23
CA LEU A 86 2.40 5.23 -0.35
C LEU A 86 1.15 5.26 0.52
N LEU A 87 0.53 4.11 0.70
CA LEU A 87 -0.73 3.91 1.43
C LEU A 87 -0.48 3.03 2.66
N PHE A 88 -1.04 3.38 3.82
CA PHE A 88 -0.75 2.67 5.08
C PHE A 88 -2.01 2.21 5.82
N TRP A 89 -1.98 0.99 6.36
CA TRP A 89 -3.04 0.43 7.22
C TRP A 89 -2.51 -0.18 8.51
N ILE A 90 -3.35 -0.14 9.54
CA ILE A 90 -3.21 -0.93 10.78
C ILE A 90 -4.24 -2.06 10.81
N GLY A 91 -4.05 -3.03 11.70
CA GLY A 91 -5.07 -4.05 11.99
C GLY A 91 -5.32 -5.09 10.90
N THR A 92 -4.39 -5.28 9.93
CA THR A 92 -4.50 -6.42 8.98
C THR A 92 -4.08 -7.75 9.62
N TYR A 93 -3.25 -7.71 10.67
CA TYR A 93 -2.89 -8.84 11.52
C TYR A 93 -2.48 -8.31 12.91
N LYS A 94 -2.46 -9.19 13.92
CA LYS A 94 -2.06 -8.80 15.29
C LYS A 94 -0.56 -8.54 15.31
N ILE A 95 -0.17 -7.40 15.87
CA ILE A 95 1.22 -7.00 16.09
C ILE A 95 1.34 -6.30 17.43
N ASP A 96 2.52 -6.38 18.02
CA ASP A 96 2.92 -5.62 19.20
C ASP A 96 4.11 -4.73 18.84
N ARG A 97 3.85 -3.61 18.15
CA ARG A 97 4.83 -2.58 17.78
C ARG A 97 4.18 -1.21 17.64
N ASP A 98 4.99 -0.16 17.82
CA ASP A 98 4.57 1.24 17.67
C ASP A 98 5.44 1.95 16.61
N PRO A 99 4.86 2.61 15.59
CA PRO A 99 3.44 2.66 15.26
C PRO A 99 2.92 1.31 14.74
N PRO A 100 1.65 0.95 15.01
CA PRO A 100 1.09 -0.36 14.69
C PRO A 100 0.71 -0.50 13.21
N ILE A 101 1.55 -0.01 12.30
CA ILE A 101 1.38 -0.21 10.86
C ILE A 101 1.58 -1.69 10.53
N THR A 102 0.63 -2.23 9.79
CA THR A 102 0.58 -3.65 9.42
C THR A 102 0.66 -3.86 7.91
N HIS A 103 0.38 -2.82 7.12
CA HIS A 103 0.32 -2.97 5.66
C HIS A 103 0.72 -1.69 4.95
N ALA A 104 1.40 -1.85 3.80
CA ALA A 104 1.78 -0.77 2.90
C ALA A 104 1.46 -1.16 1.44
N MET A 105 1.03 -0.20 0.63
CA MET A 105 0.74 -0.36 -0.81
C MET A 105 1.14 0.91 -1.56
N ILE A 106 1.19 0.84 -2.90
CA ILE A 106 1.43 2.01 -3.77
C ILE A 106 0.14 2.35 -4.51
N TYR A 107 -0.30 3.60 -4.46
CA TYR A 107 -1.49 4.07 -5.16
C TYR A 107 -1.26 4.14 -6.67
N LEU A 108 -2.22 3.68 -7.48
CA LEU A 108 -2.12 3.71 -8.95
C LEU A 108 -2.98 4.80 -9.61
N GLY A 109 -3.89 5.45 -8.86
CA GLY A 109 -4.87 6.36 -9.44
C GLY A 109 -6.24 5.71 -9.62
N ARG A 110 -7.01 6.22 -10.60
CA ARG A 110 -8.32 5.69 -10.97
C ARG A 110 -8.21 4.87 -12.24
N GLU A 111 -8.83 3.69 -12.23
CA GLU A 111 -8.93 2.85 -13.42
C GLU A 111 -9.85 3.52 -14.46
N LYS A 112 -9.41 3.65 -15.71
CA LYS A 112 -10.16 4.34 -16.78
C LYS A 112 -11.57 3.78 -17.02
N ARG A 113 -11.75 2.46 -16.89
CA ARG A 113 -13.01 1.77 -17.20
C ARG A 113 -14.06 1.96 -16.11
N THR A 114 -13.66 1.85 -14.85
CA THR A 114 -14.61 1.84 -13.71
C THR A 114 -14.59 3.13 -12.90
N ASN A 115 -13.61 4.00 -13.16
CA ASN A 115 -13.30 5.20 -12.37
C ASN A 115 -13.01 4.91 -10.87
N LYS A 116 -12.81 3.63 -10.51
CA LYS A 116 -12.50 3.21 -9.15
C LYS A 116 -11.03 3.42 -8.85
N ARG A 117 -10.74 3.78 -7.60
CA ARG A 117 -9.36 3.90 -7.11
C ARG A 117 -8.73 2.51 -7.02
N ILE A 118 -7.50 2.38 -7.50
CA ILE A 118 -6.74 1.12 -7.50
C ILE A 118 -5.34 1.34 -6.93
N MET A 119 -4.75 0.25 -6.46
CA MET A 119 -3.42 0.22 -5.85
C MET A 119 -2.68 -1.05 -6.23
N VAL A 120 -1.36 -1.05 -6.08
CA VAL A 120 -0.50 -2.20 -6.35
C VAL A 120 0.34 -2.53 -5.14
N GLY A 121 0.56 -3.82 -4.94
CA GLY A 121 1.53 -4.35 -3.99
C GLY A 121 1.30 -5.82 -3.72
N ALA A 122 1.71 -6.28 -2.54
CA ALA A 122 1.54 -7.68 -2.15
C ALA A 122 0.50 -7.81 -1.03
N SER A 123 -0.51 -8.65 -1.23
CA SER A 123 -1.53 -8.93 -0.21
C SER A 123 -2.01 -10.38 -0.24
N ASP A 124 -2.43 -10.89 0.91
CA ASP A 124 -3.05 -12.21 1.04
C ASP A 124 -4.58 -12.07 1.18
N GLY A 125 -5.30 -11.93 0.05
CA GLY A 125 -6.77 -11.96 0.05
C GLY A 125 -7.48 -10.60 -0.03
N ARG A 126 -7.03 -9.69 -0.89
CA ARG A 126 -7.77 -8.46 -1.26
C ARG A 126 -8.53 -8.67 -2.57
N THR A 127 -9.41 -7.73 -2.94
CA THR A 127 -10.17 -7.82 -4.19
C THR A 127 -9.62 -6.92 -5.28
N TYR A 128 -9.89 -7.26 -6.54
CA TYR A 128 -9.82 -6.38 -7.70
C TYR A 128 -11.03 -6.62 -8.59
N ASP A 129 -11.79 -5.56 -8.85
CA ASP A 129 -13.10 -5.62 -9.50
C ASP A 129 -14.03 -6.66 -8.83
N GLY A 130 -13.98 -6.72 -7.50
CA GLY A 130 -14.76 -7.65 -6.70
C GLY A 130 -14.26 -9.10 -6.66
N LYS A 131 -13.26 -9.46 -7.47
CA LYS A 131 -12.67 -10.82 -7.47
C LYS A 131 -11.49 -10.88 -6.51
N GLN A 132 -11.39 -11.95 -5.72
CA GLN A 132 -10.23 -12.14 -4.83
C GLN A 132 -8.94 -12.29 -5.62
N ARG A 133 -7.87 -11.71 -5.07
CA ARG A 133 -6.50 -11.77 -5.55
C ARG A 133 -5.53 -11.93 -4.38
N PHE A 134 -4.40 -12.53 -4.69
CA PHE A 134 -3.36 -12.92 -3.74
C PHE A 134 -2.00 -12.59 -4.31
N GLY A 135 -1.00 -12.45 -3.44
CA GLY A 135 0.36 -12.15 -3.81
C GLY A 135 0.53 -10.76 -4.40
N VAL A 136 1.48 -10.61 -5.32
CA VAL A 136 1.78 -9.34 -5.97
C VAL A 136 0.76 -9.08 -7.07
N SER A 137 -0.07 -8.05 -6.89
CA SER A 137 -1.21 -7.80 -7.76
C SER A 137 -1.70 -6.35 -7.68
N ILE A 138 -2.60 -6.02 -8.60
CA ILE A 138 -3.46 -4.82 -8.51
C ILE A 138 -4.68 -5.15 -7.67
N PHE A 139 -5.07 -4.24 -6.78
CA PHE A 139 -6.19 -4.34 -5.86
C PHE A 139 -7.08 -3.10 -5.89
N ASP A 140 -8.34 -3.27 -5.54
CA ASP A 140 -9.28 -2.19 -5.26
C ASP A 140 -8.80 -1.40 -4.03
N PHE A 141 -8.72 -0.08 -4.14
CA PHE A 141 -8.59 0.76 -2.96
C PHE A 141 -9.97 0.92 -2.33
N LYS A 142 -10.16 0.32 -1.15
CA LYS A 142 -11.41 0.41 -0.36
C LYS A 142 -11.07 0.81 1.06
N LEU A 143 -11.87 1.70 1.62
CA LEU A 143 -11.87 1.96 3.06
C LEU A 143 -12.77 0.93 3.72
N SER A 144 -12.25 0.23 4.73
CA SER A 144 -13.05 -0.76 5.46
C SER A 144 -14.24 -0.10 6.13
N LYS A 145 -15.41 -0.72 5.97
CA LYS A 145 -16.60 -0.39 6.75
C LYS A 145 -16.37 -0.72 8.24
N PRO A 146 -17.09 -0.08 9.16
CA PRO A 146 -17.10 -0.50 10.56
C PRO A 146 -17.50 -1.98 10.65
N PRO A 147 -16.93 -2.76 11.59
CA PRO A 147 -17.43 -4.11 11.83
C PRO A 147 -18.92 -4.03 12.23
N GLU A 148 -19.79 -4.76 11.53
CA GLU A 148 -21.23 -4.74 11.78
C GLU A 148 -21.65 -5.54 13.02
N SER A 149 -20.72 -6.15 13.76
CA SER A 149 -20.98 -6.88 15.00
C SER A 149 -19.69 -7.08 15.81
N GLY A 150 -19.82 -7.21 17.14
CA GLY A 150 -18.74 -7.30 18.13
C GLY A 150 -17.82 -8.53 18.06
N ASP A 151 -17.69 -9.16 16.89
CA ASP A 151 -16.64 -10.14 16.64
C ASP A 151 -15.32 -9.42 16.42
N ALA A 152 -14.32 -9.75 17.25
CA ALA A 152 -12.95 -9.24 17.21
C ALA A 152 -12.16 -9.71 15.98
N LYS A 153 -12.76 -9.68 14.79
CA LYS A 153 -12.06 -9.89 13.52
C LYS A 153 -11.22 -8.66 13.20
N LEU A 154 -9.95 -8.94 12.89
CA LEU A 154 -9.00 -7.97 12.36
C LEU A 154 -9.67 -7.13 11.27
N SER A 155 -9.85 -5.84 11.57
CA SER A 155 -10.52 -4.88 10.69
C SER A 155 -9.47 -3.90 10.20
N PRO A 156 -9.00 -4.02 8.94
CA PRO A 156 -7.98 -3.13 8.43
C PRO A 156 -8.45 -1.67 8.49
N VAL A 157 -7.68 -0.81 9.14
CA VAL A 157 -7.96 0.62 9.22
C VAL A 157 -6.96 1.35 8.37
N PHE A 158 -7.44 2.08 7.36
CA PHE A 158 -6.59 2.99 6.60
C PHE A 158 -6.21 4.17 7.49
N VAL A 159 -4.92 4.46 7.58
CA VAL A 159 -4.40 5.56 8.42
C VAL A 159 -4.15 6.81 7.59
N GLY A 160 -3.78 6.63 6.33
CA GLY A 160 -3.45 7.72 5.43
C GLY A 160 -2.40 7.34 4.40
N TYR A 161 -1.87 8.38 3.76
CA TYR A 161 -0.96 8.24 2.63
C TYR A 161 0.14 9.28 2.68
N ALA A 162 1.19 9.08 1.89
CA ALA A 162 2.27 10.05 1.79
C ALA A 162 2.96 10.04 0.43
N ARG A 163 3.45 11.21 0.03
CA ARG A 163 4.40 11.34 -1.08
C ARG A 163 5.73 10.74 -0.66
N ILE A 164 6.33 9.95 -1.56
CA ILE A 164 7.66 9.39 -1.34
C ILE A 164 8.67 10.55 -1.21
N PRO A 165 9.44 10.63 -0.10
CA PRO A 165 10.46 11.65 0.10
C PRO A 165 11.47 11.68 -1.05
N GLY A 166 11.90 12.88 -1.45
CA GLY A 166 12.89 13.06 -2.52
C GLY A 166 12.33 12.99 -3.95
N LEU A 167 11.04 12.67 -4.14
CA LEU A 167 10.37 12.95 -5.41
C LEU A 167 10.15 14.46 -5.54
N GLY A 168 10.80 15.07 -6.53
CA GLY A 168 10.59 16.48 -6.87
C GLY A 168 9.10 16.77 -7.07
N ALA A 169 8.69 17.98 -6.68
CA ALA A 169 7.37 18.49 -7.00
C ALA A 169 7.33 18.78 -8.52
N GLU A 170 7.01 17.77 -9.31
CA GLU A 170 6.52 17.96 -10.68
C GLU A 170 5.06 18.43 -10.66
#